data_AF-A0A849ERH4-F1
#
_entry.id   AF-A0A849ERH4-F1
#
_cell.length_a   1.000
_cell.length_b   1.000
_cell.length_c   1.000
_cell.angle_alpha   90.00
_cell.angle_beta   90.00
_cell.angle_gamma   90.00
#
_symmetry.space_group_name_H-M   'P 1'
#
loop_
_entity.id
_entity.type
_entity.pdbx_description
1 polymer ?
#
loop_
_entity_poly.entity_id
_entity_poly.type
_entity_poly.pdbx_seq_one_letter_code
_entity_poly.pdbx_strand_id
1 'polypeptide(L)'
;MGYEYVLTATIKQATEKVDPLRQEAGCFVLLSNLVDQQDNWPAKELLSLYKSQIGIERNFSFLKDPAIVNSIFLKKAERIEVLDLVLLASLLIWRLTERSMRRYVESNDCTPPGWVRRKTKKPTAFMMTTKFNAIMVLTIGSHRQLAKPLKPYQIEYLKALGVSADAFTFP
;
A
#
# COMPACT_ATOMS: atom_id res chain seq x y z
N MET A 1 14.80 16.13 -37.56
CA MET A 1 14.76 17.30 -36.65
C MET A 1 13.39 17.32 -36.01
N GLY A 2 13.28 17.03 -34.71
CA GLY A 2 12.02 17.05 -33.98
C GLY A 2 11.88 18.38 -33.26
N TYR A 3 10.72 19.03 -33.40
CA TYR A 3 10.42 20.26 -32.67
C TYR A 3 9.88 19.88 -31.28
N GLU A 4 10.50 20.41 -30.22
CA GLU A 4 9.94 20.38 -28.86
C GLU A 4 9.21 21.69 -28.58
N TYR A 5 7.99 21.58 -28.09
CA TYR A 5 7.19 22.73 -27.66
C TYR A 5 7.07 22.70 -26.15
N VAL A 6 7.43 23.81 -25.50
CA VAL A 6 7.27 23.99 -24.05
C VAL A 6 6.08 24.92 -23.83
N LEU A 7 5.04 24.37 -23.21
CA LEU A 7 3.81 25.09 -22.92
C LEU A 7 3.91 25.69 -21.52
N THR A 8 3.97 27.01 -21.43
CA THR A 8 3.96 27.73 -20.14
C THR A 8 2.54 28.18 -19.86
N ALA A 9 1.91 27.58 -18.85
CA ALA A 9 0.56 27.93 -18.43
C ALA A 9 0.54 28.25 -16.93
N THR A 10 -0.28 29.23 -16.54
CA THR A 10 -0.53 29.58 -15.15
C THR A 10 -1.91 29.10 -14.76
N ILE A 11 -1.99 28.16 -13.83
CA ILE A 11 -3.26 27.63 -13.33
C ILE A 11 -3.76 28.57 -12.24
N LYS A 12 -4.94 29.15 -12.42
CA LYS A 12 -5.64 29.95 -11.40
C LYS A 12 -6.96 29.27 -11.02
N GLN A 13 -7.25 29.26 -9.72
CA GLN A 13 -8.49 28.69 -9.18
C GLN A 13 -9.68 29.59 -9.54
N ALA A 14 -10.75 29.02 -10.09
CA ALA A 14 -12.00 29.72 -10.35
C ALA A 14 -12.88 29.69 -9.09
N THR A 15 -12.74 30.70 -8.23
CA THR A 15 -13.39 30.76 -6.90
C THR A 15 -14.92 30.57 -6.98
N GLU A 16 -15.59 31.19 -7.95
CA GLU A 16 -17.04 31.08 -8.16
C GLU A 16 -17.54 29.65 -8.39
N LYS A 17 -16.72 28.77 -9.00
CA LYS A 17 -17.07 27.36 -9.22
C LYS A 17 -16.65 26.47 -8.06
N VAL A 18 -15.61 26.86 -7.32
CA VAL A 18 -15.02 26.01 -6.28
C VAL A 18 -15.71 26.18 -4.93
N ASP A 19 -16.19 27.38 -4.61
CA ASP A 19 -16.85 27.63 -3.33
C ASP A 19 -18.15 26.85 -3.11
N PRO A 20 -19.09 26.74 -4.08
CA PRO A 20 -20.27 25.87 -3.91
C PRO A 20 -19.87 24.39 -3.75
N LEU A 21 -18.91 23.92 -4.54
CA LEU A 21 -18.38 22.54 -4.43
C LEU A 21 -17.70 22.27 -3.08
N ARG A 22 -17.05 23.28 -2.49
CA ARG A 22 -16.46 23.19 -1.14
C ARG A 22 -17.51 23.09 -0.06
N GLN A 23 -18.61 23.84 -0.18
CA GLN A 23 -19.71 23.76 0.78
C GLN A 23 -20.41 22.40 0.72
N GLU A 24 -20.70 21.90 -0.48
CA GLU A 24 -21.27 20.57 -0.68
C GLU A 24 -20.35 19.46 -0.15
N ALA A 25 -19.05 19.58 -0.35
CA ALA A 25 -18.06 18.63 0.15
C ALA A 25 -17.74 18.77 1.64
N GLY A 26 -18.28 19.79 2.33
CA GLY A 26 -17.92 20.14 3.71
C GLY A 26 -18.82 19.53 4.79
N CYS A 27 -20.01 19.04 4.43
CA CYS A 27 -20.96 18.50 5.40
C CYS A 27 -20.75 16.99 5.61
N PHE A 28 -20.45 16.60 6.86
CA PHE A 28 -20.32 15.21 7.26
C PHE A 28 -21.17 14.95 8.51
N VAL A 29 -22.07 13.96 8.42
CA VAL A 29 -22.80 13.45 9.57
C VAL A 29 -22.07 12.21 10.08
N LEU A 30 -21.62 12.25 11.33
CA LEU A 30 -20.94 11.14 12.00
C LEU A 30 -21.82 10.61 13.12
N LEU A 31 -22.15 9.32 13.06
CA LEU A 31 -22.78 8.61 14.16
C LEU A 31 -21.69 7.93 14.97
N SER A 32 -21.62 8.22 16.27
CA SER A 32 -20.59 7.70 17.17
C SER A 32 -21.21 7.30 18.51
N ASN A 33 -20.64 6.28 19.15
CA ASN A 33 -21.05 5.81 20.47
C ASN A 33 -20.34 6.56 21.62
N LEU A 34 -19.60 7.62 21.29
CA LEU A 34 -18.87 8.46 22.25
C LEU A 34 -19.84 9.44 22.92
N VAL A 35 -20.56 8.97 23.94
CA VAL A 35 -21.43 9.80 24.78
C VAL A 35 -20.57 10.52 25.83
N ASP A 36 -20.77 11.83 26.01
CA ASP A 36 -20.10 12.70 27.00
C ASP A 36 -18.56 12.74 26.93
N GLN A 37 -17.97 12.43 25.75
CA GLN A 37 -16.52 12.48 25.52
C GLN A 37 -16.11 13.54 24.49
N GLN A 38 -16.97 14.54 24.21
CA GLN A 38 -16.67 15.58 23.21
C GLN A 38 -15.40 16.40 23.54
N ASP A 39 -15.08 16.58 24.83
CA ASP A 39 -13.88 17.31 25.25
C ASP A 39 -12.58 16.53 24.94
N ASN A 40 -12.65 15.20 24.95
CA ASN A 40 -11.50 14.33 24.66
C ASN A 40 -11.40 13.98 23.16
N TRP A 41 -12.49 14.13 22.41
CA TRP A 41 -12.57 13.78 20.99
C TRP A 41 -13.12 14.95 20.17
N PRO A 42 -12.28 15.93 19.82
CA PRO A 42 -12.71 17.04 18.98
C PRO A 42 -13.16 16.55 17.61
N ALA A 43 -14.20 17.17 17.05
CA ALA A 43 -14.86 16.72 15.82
C ALA A 43 -13.89 16.51 14.63
N LYS A 44 -12.83 17.32 14.54
CA LYS A 44 -11.79 17.19 13.50
C LYS A 44 -11.01 15.87 13.62
N GLU A 45 -10.63 15.48 14.83
CA GLU A 45 -9.91 14.23 15.06
C GLU A 45 -10.81 13.03 14.83
N LEU A 46 -12.06 13.10 15.28
CA LEU A 46 -13.06 12.07 15.04
C LEU A 46 -13.33 11.87 13.54
N LEU A 47 -13.46 12.96 12.77
CA LEU A 47 -13.62 12.90 11.32
C LEU A 47 -12.36 12.34 10.64
N SER A 48 -11.16 12.73 11.07
CA SER A 48 -9.90 12.20 10.54
C SER A 48 -9.78 10.69 10.80
N LEU A 49 -10.12 10.24 12.01
CA LEU A 49 -10.14 8.83 12.38
C LEU A 49 -11.15 8.06 11.52
N TYR A 50 -12.37 8.58 11.38
CA TYR A 50 -13.39 7.98 10.53
C TYR A 50 -12.91 7.86 9.06
N LYS A 51 -12.34 8.92 8.49
CA LYS A 51 -11.79 8.90 7.12
C LYS A 51 -10.61 7.94 6.96
N SER A 52 -9.85 7.66 8.02
CA SER A 52 -8.74 6.70 7.97
C SER A 52 -9.22 5.24 7.76
N GLN A 53 -10.46 4.93 8.13
CA GLN A 53 -11.06 3.59 7.94
C GLN A 53 -11.26 3.24 6.46
N ILE A 54 -11.45 4.23 5.59
CA ILE A 54 -11.61 4.05 4.14
C ILE A 54 -10.41 3.29 3.54
N GLY A 55 -9.21 3.52 4.08
CA GLY A 55 -8.00 2.81 3.63
C GLY A 55 -8.01 1.31 3.95
N ILE A 56 -8.73 0.91 5.01
CA ILE A 56 -8.95 -0.50 5.37
C ILE A 56 -10.02 -1.06 4.45
N GLU A 57 -11.17 -0.40 4.31
CA GLU A 57 -12.28 -0.89 3.47
C GLU A 57 -11.87 -1.12 2.01
N ARG A 58 -11.08 -0.21 1.44
CA ARG A 58 -10.58 -0.36 0.06
C ARG A 58 -9.63 -1.55 -0.12
N ASN A 59 -8.98 -1.98 0.95
CA ASN A 59 -8.11 -3.15 0.93
C ASN A 59 -8.88 -4.47 1.05
N PHE A 60 -10.07 -4.46 1.64
CA PHE A 60 -10.97 -5.62 1.72
C PHE A 60 -12.10 -5.55 0.68
N SER A 61 -12.16 -4.54 -0.17
CA SER A 61 -13.24 -4.39 -1.15
C SER A 61 -13.32 -5.56 -2.13
N PHE A 62 -12.20 -6.28 -2.35
CA PHE A 62 -12.17 -7.48 -3.17
C PHE A 62 -12.95 -8.65 -2.53
N LEU A 63 -13.07 -8.72 -1.20
CA LEU A 63 -13.96 -9.67 -0.52
C LEU A 63 -15.44 -9.33 -0.71
N LYS A 64 -15.74 -8.08 -1.07
CA LYS A 64 -17.11 -7.66 -1.38
C LYS A 64 -17.48 -8.00 -2.83
N ASP A 65 -16.53 -8.47 -3.65
CA ASP A 65 -16.78 -8.87 -5.03
C ASP A 65 -17.37 -10.29 -5.08
N PRO A 66 -18.63 -10.46 -5.52
CA PRO A 66 -19.26 -11.76 -5.62
C PRO A 66 -18.51 -12.73 -6.54
N ALA A 67 -17.84 -12.25 -7.58
CA ALA A 67 -17.08 -13.11 -8.50
C ALA A 67 -15.88 -13.77 -7.80
N ILE A 68 -15.22 -13.03 -6.90
CA ILE A 68 -14.12 -13.54 -6.11
C ILE A 68 -14.65 -14.48 -5.03
N VAL A 69 -15.66 -14.07 -4.26
CA VAL A 69 -16.20 -14.89 -3.15
C VAL A 69 -16.81 -16.20 -3.66
N ASN A 70 -17.56 -16.16 -4.74
CA ASN A 70 -18.19 -17.36 -5.31
C ASN A 70 -17.15 -18.36 -5.84
N SER A 71 -15.99 -17.89 -6.30
CA SER A 71 -14.91 -18.75 -6.79
C SER A 71 -14.20 -19.54 -5.68
N ILE A 72 -14.34 -19.13 -4.42
CA ILE A 72 -13.64 -19.73 -3.27
C ILE A 72 -14.46 -20.90 -2.65
N PHE A 73 -15.67 -21.16 -3.16
CA PHE A 73 -16.54 -22.31 -2.80
C PHE A 73 -16.63 -22.60 -1.29
N LEU A 74 -16.83 -21.55 -0.49
CA LEU A 74 -16.92 -21.65 0.97
C LEU A 74 -18.32 -22.10 1.41
N LYS A 75 -18.61 -23.40 1.25
CA LYS A 75 -19.92 -23.98 1.59
C LYS A 75 -20.11 -24.26 3.09
N LYS A 76 -19.04 -24.21 3.90
CA LYS A 76 -19.05 -24.52 5.34
C LYS A 76 -18.52 -23.33 6.14
N ALA A 77 -19.16 -23.03 7.27
CA ALA A 77 -18.79 -21.92 8.15
C ALA A 77 -17.30 -21.97 8.58
N GLU A 78 -16.80 -23.15 8.95
CA GLU A 78 -15.39 -23.37 9.30
C GLU A 78 -14.41 -22.93 8.21
N ARG A 79 -14.75 -23.10 6.93
CA ARG A 79 -13.88 -22.70 5.82
C ARG A 79 -13.85 -21.18 5.65
N ILE A 80 -14.97 -20.51 5.95
CA ILE A 80 -15.06 -19.05 5.91
C ILE A 80 -14.15 -18.47 7.00
N GLU A 81 -14.24 -18.99 8.23
CA GLU A 81 -13.41 -18.53 9.35
C GLU A 81 -11.91 -18.69 9.07
N VAL A 82 -11.50 -19.85 8.54
CA VAL A 82 -10.09 -20.08 8.19
C VAL A 82 -9.64 -19.14 7.07
N LEU A 83 -10.47 -18.93 6.04
CA LEU A 83 -10.12 -18.00 4.96
C LEU A 83 -9.98 -16.57 5.48
N ASP A 84 -10.90 -16.12 6.33
CA ASP A 84 -10.87 -14.80 6.94
C ASP A 84 -9.57 -14.61 7.74
N LEU A 85 -9.19 -15.61 8.54
CA LEU A 85 -7.92 -15.57 9.27
C LEU A 85 -6.70 -15.49 8.36
N VAL A 86 -6.63 -16.34 7.33
CA VAL A 86 -5.52 -16.35 6.35
C VAL A 86 -5.41 -15.01 5.65
N LEU A 87 -6.55 -14.42 5.29
CA LEU A 87 -6.58 -13.15 4.61
C LEU A 87 -6.18 -11.99 5.53
N LEU A 88 -6.70 -11.96 6.75
CA LEU A 88 -6.31 -10.97 7.77
C LEU A 88 -4.80 -11.03 8.01
N ALA A 89 -4.24 -12.23 8.17
CA ALA A 89 -2.80 -12.43 8.32
C ALA A 89 -2.02 -11.92 7.08
N SER A 90 -2.49 -12.24 5.88
CA SER A 90 -1.86 -11.79 4.62
C SER A 90 -1.85 -10.26 4.51
N LEU A 91 -2.96 -9.61 4.85
CA LEU A 91 -3.07 -8.14 4.82
C LEU A 91 -2.24 -7.48 5.91
N LEU A 92 -2.15 -8.10 7.09
CA LEU A 92 -1.28 -7.63 8.16
C LEU A 92 0.19 -7.65 7.70
N ILE A 93 0.66 -8.77 7.15
CA ILE A 93 2.02 -8.90 6.61
C ILE A 93 2.27 -7.82 5.55
N TRP A 94 1.32 -7.62 4.64
CA TRP A 94 1.39 -6.60 3.62
C TRP A 94 1.53 -5.18 4.20
N ARG A 95 0.71 -4.83 5.18
CA ARG A 95 0.74 -3.51 5.84
C ARG A 95 2.01 -3.29 6.64
N LEU A 96 2.51 -4.32 7.32
CA LEU A 96 3.79 -4.26 8.03
C LEU A 96 4.96 -4.05 7.06
N THR A 97 4.94 -4.74 5.92
CA THR A 97 5.92 -4.57 4.85
C THR A 97 5.92 -3.13 4.31
N GLU A 98 4.75 -2.58 3.98
CA GLU A 98 4.60 -1.18 3.55
C GLU A 98 5.07 -0.18 4.61
N ARG A 99 4.70 -0.40 5.87
CA ARG A 99 5.09 0.45 6.99
C ARG A 99 6.61 0.45 7.17
N SER A 100 7.25 -0.72 7.14
CA SER A 100 8.70 -0.86 7.28
C SER A 100 9.43 -0.06 6.19
N MET A 101 9.05 -0.28 4.92
CA MET A 101 9.65 0.44 3.80
C MET A 101 9.45 1.95 3.87
N ARG A 102 8.25 2.42 4.24
CA ARG A 102 7.96 3.86 4.33
C ARG A 102 8.74 4.52 5.47
N ARG A 103 8.85 3.86 6.63
CA ARG A 103 9.68 4.37 7.74
C ARG A 103 11.15 4.44 7.35
N TYR A 104 11.66 3.45 6.62
CA TYR A 104 13.03 3.48 6.12
C TYR A 104 13.24 4.63 5.13
N VAL A 105 12.31 4.82 4.19
CA VAL A 105 12.31 5.93 3.22
C VAL A 105 12.30 7.29 3.90
N GLU A 106 11.45 7.47 4.90
CA GLU A 106 11.37 8.71 5.70
C GLU A 106 12.66 8.96 6.48
N SER A 107 13.27 7.93 7.08
CA SER A 107 14.45 8.08 7.93
C SER A 107 15.76 8.29 7.14
N ASN A 108 15.84 7.78 5.91
CA ASN A 108 17.04 7.84 5.08
C ASN A 108 16.93 8.84 3.90
N ASP A 109 15.81 9.58 3.82
CA ASP A 109 15.41 10.45 2.68
C ASP A 109 15.71 9.81 1.31
N CYS A 110 15.45 8.51 1.19
CA CYS A 110 15.65 7.78 -0.05
C CYS A 110 14.34 7.62 -0.83
N THR A 111 14.42 7.44 -2.13
CA THR A 111 13.22 7.28 -2.98
C THR A 111 13.40 6.07 -3.88
N PRO A 112 13.02 4.87 -3.42
CA PRO A 112 13.19 3.66 -4.20
C PRO A 112 12.42 3.75 -5.52
N PRO A 113 12.86 3.01 -6.55
CA PRO A 113 12.26 3.07 -7.87
C PRO A 113 10.89 2.40 -7.85
N GLY A 114 9.86 3.19 -8.10
CA GLY A 114 8.48 2.75 -8.15
C GLY A 114 8.03 2.25 -9.52
N TRP A 115 6.76 2.51 -9.85
CA TRP A 115 6.18 2.19 -11.16
C TRP A 115 6.86 2.99 -12.28
N VAL A 116 7.14 2.32 -13.39
CA VAL A 116 7.68 2.96 -14.61
C VAL A 116 8.93 3.82 -14.30
N ARG A 117 9.84 3.30 -13.47
CA ARG A 117 11.09 3.95 -13.03
C ARG A 117 10.92 5.30 -12.31
N ARG A 118 9.71 5.68 -11.91
CA ARG A 118 9.48 6.90 -11.11
C ARG A 118 9.88 6.67 -9.66
N LYS A 119 10.65 7.58 -9.09
CA LYS A 119 11.00 7.59 -7.66
C LYS A 119 9.73 7.79 -6.82
N THR A 120 9.57 7.03 -5.74
CA THR A 120 8.40 7.17 -4.84
C THR A 120 8.80 7.29 -3.38
N LYS A 121 8.17 8.23 -2.66
CA LYS A 121 8.24 8.34 -1.19
C LYS A 121 7.23 7.42 -0.49
N LYS A 122 6.32 6.79 -1.23
CA LYS A 122 5.26 5.92 -0.70
C LYS A 122 5.27 4.57 -1.42
N PRO A 123 6.29 3.72 -1.20
CA PRO A 123 6.28 2.37 -1.76
C PRO A 123 5.10 1.55 -1.24
N THR A 124 4.60 0.64 -2.07
CA THR A 124 3.58 -0.37 -1.73
C THR A 124 4.19 -1.77 -1.78
N ALA A 125 3.66 -2.70 -1.01
CA ALA A 125 4.19 -4.06 -0.99
C ALA A 125 3.96 -4.77 -2.33
N PHE A 126 2.85 -4.51 -3.04
CA PHE A 126 2.63 -5.04 -4.40
C PHE A 126 3.76 -4.65 -5.35
N MET A 127 4.07 -3.35 -5.38
CA MET A 127 5.10 -2.80 -6.24
C MET A 127 6.45 -3.43 -5.90
N MET A 128 6.76 -3.60 -4.62
CA MET A 128 7.96 -4.31 -4.18
C MET A 128 7.95 -5.76 -4.68
N THR A 129 6.91 -6.55 -4.41
CA THR A 129 6.84 -7.97 -4.82
C THR A 129 7.07 -8.17 -6.31
N THR A 130 6.48 -7.32 -7.17
CA THR A 130 6.71 -7.41 -8.63
C THR A 130 8.17 -7.25 -9.04
N LYS A 131 9.01 -6.57 -8.24
CA LYS A 131 10.46 -6.42 -8.50
C LYS A 131 11.24 -7.69 -8.23
N PHE A 132 10.70 -8.62 -7.45
CA PHE A 132 11.34 -9.87 -7.05
C PHE A 132 10.80 -11.10 -7.80
N ASN A 133 9.65 -11.00 -8.49
CA ASN A 133 9.01 -12.12 -9.22
C ASN A 133 9.93 -12.84 -10.23
N ALA A 134 10.92 -12.15 -10.81
CA ALA A 134 11.84 -12.72 -11.80
C ALA A 134 13.18 -13.20 -11.22
N ILE A 135 13.31 -13.26 -9.89
CA ILE A 135 14.51 -13.81 -9.25
C ILE A 135 14.44 -15.33 -9.31
N MET A 136 15.51 -15.93 -9.80
CA MET A 136 15.66 -17.38 -9.90
C MET A 136 16.77 -17.84 -8.96
N VAL A 137 16.43 -18.74 -8.06
CA VAL A 137 17.36 -19.39 -7.13
C VAL A 137 17.60 -20.81 -7.63
N LEU A 138 18.85 -21.12 -7.96
CA LEU A 138 19.29 -22.46 -8.31
C LEU A 138 19.68 -23.20 -7.03
N THR A 139 19.22 -24.44 -6.88
CA THR A 139 19.58 -25.31 -5.76
C THR A 139 20.41 -26.47 -6.29
N ILE A 140 21.64 -26.61 -5.79
CA ILE A 140 22.57 -27.68 -6.16
C ILE A 140 22.95 -28.40 -4.85
N GLY A 141 22.36 -29.58 -4.63
CA GLY A 141 22.46 -30.28 -3.34
C GLY A 141 21.88 -29.44 -2.19
N SER A 142 22.68 -29.20 -1.16
CA SER A 142 22.33 -28.34 -0.01
C SER A 142 22.63 -26.85 -0.24
N HIS A 143 23.22 -26.48 -1.37
CA HIS A 143 23.63 -25.11 -1.66
C HIS A 143 22.60 -24.38 -2.52
N ARG A 144 22.26 -23.14 -2.15
CA ARG A 144 21.42 -22.23 -2.96
C ARG A 144 22.28 -21.10 -3.52
N GLN A 145 22.08 -20.81 -4.80
CA GLN A 145 22.73 -19.68 -5.46
C GLN A 145 21.74 -18.93 -6.36
N LEU A 146 21.97 -17.63 -6.55
CA LEU A 146 21.17 -16.85 -7.48
C LEU A 146 21.62 -17.11 -8.91
N ALA A 147 20.68 -17.38 -9.82
CA ALA A 147 20.98 -17.56 -11.25
C ALA A 147 21.56 -16.29 -11.90
N LYS A 148 21.19 -15.12 -11.36
CA LYS A 148 21.71 -13.80 -11.73
C LYS A 148 21.86 -12.95 -10.47
N PRO A 149 22.87 -12.07 -10.37
CA PRO A 149 23.01 -11.18 -9.23
C PRO A 149 21.80 -10.27 -9.08
N LEU A 150 21.49 -9.89 -7.83
CA LEU A 150 20.43 -8.93 -7.54
C LEU A 150 20.76 -7.57 -8.15
N LYS A 151 19.75 -6.95 -8.77
CA LYS A 151 19.87 -5.60 -9.32
C LYS A 151 19.95 -4.57 -8.18
N PRO A 152 20.57 -3.40 -8.40
CA PRO A 152 20.72 -2.37 -7.37
C PRO A 152 19.40 -1.98 -6.68
N TYR A 153 18.32 -1.89 -7.46
CA TYR A 153 17.00 -1.58 -6.91
C TYR A 153 16.43 -2.68 -6.01
N GLN A 154 16.73 -3.95 -6.28
CA GLN A 154 16.29 -5.07 -5.45
C GLN A 154 17.02 -5.02 -4.11
N ILE A 155 18.32 -4.71 -4.12
CA ILE A 155 19.12 -4.51 -2.90
C ILE A 155 18.57 -3.34 -2.08
N GLU A 156 18.18 -2.23 -2.72
CA GLU A 156 17.57 -1.08 -2.03
C GLU A 156 16.26 -1.46 -1.33
N TYR A 157 15.40 -2.25 -1.99
CA TYR A 157 14.18 -2.78 -1.37
C TYR A 157 14.48 -3.73 -0.21
N LEU A 158 15.48 -4.61 -0.33
CA LEU A 158 15.88 -5.51 0.77
C LEU A 158 16.38 -4.73 1.99
N LYS A 159 17.21 -3.70 1.77
CA LYS A 159 17.64 -2.78 2.84
C LYS A 159 16.46 -2.08 3.49
N ALA A 160 15.50 -1.59 2.70
CA ALA A 160 14.30 -0.95 3.22
C ALA A 160 13.40 -1.88 4.03
N LEU A 161 13.53 -3.19 3.83
CA LEU A 161 12.83 -4.23 4.58
C LEU A 161 13.63 -4.78 5.76
N GLY A 162 14.91 -4.41 5.89
CA GLY A 162 15.82 -4.99 6.89
C GLY A 162 16.21 -6.44 6.60
N VAL A 163 16.16 -6.87 5.34
CA VAL A 163 16.47 -8.24 4.90
C VAL A 163 17.83 -8.28 4.21
N SER A 164 18.68 -9.25 4.53
CA SER A 164 19.96 -9.45 3.83
C SER A 164 19.72 -10.07 2.44
N ALA A 165 20.59 -9.77 1.48
CA ALA A 165 20.64 -10.48 0.19
C ALA A 165 20.91 -11.98 0.35
N ASP A 166 21.53 -12.35 1.46
CA ASP A 166 21.83 -13.72 1.86
C ASP A 166 20.56 -14.56 2.11
N ALA A 167 19.41 -13.92 2.29
CA ALA A 167 18.13 -14.61 2.48
C ALA A 167 17.76 -15.55 1.31
N PHE A 168 18.35 -15.37 0.14
CA PHE A 168 18.12 -16.24 -1.03
C PHE A 168 19.13 -17.40 -1.14
N THR A 169 20.26 -17.32 -0.45
CA THR A 169 21.40 -18.22 -0.61
C THR A 169 21.66 -19.06 0.63
N PHE A 170 21.27 -18.58 1.81
CA PHE A 170 21.34 -19.33 3.06
C PHE A 170 19.97 -19.92 3.42
N PRO A 171 19.92 -21.18 3.88
CA PRO A 171 18.69 -21.83 4.33
C PRO A 171 18.15 -21.26 5.64
#